data_AF-A0A501PZU7-F1
#
_entry.id   AF-A0A501PZU7-F1
#
_cell.length_a   1.000
_cell.length_b   1.000
_cell.length_c   1.000
_cell.angle_alpha   90.00
_cell.angle_beta   90.00
_cell.angle_gamma   90.00
#
_symmetry.space_group_name_H-M   'P 1'
#
loop_
_entity.id
_entity.type
_entity.pdbx_description
1 polymer ?
#
loop_
_entity_poly.entity_id
_entity_poly.type
_entity_poly.pdbx_seq_one_letter_code
_entity_poly.pdbx_strand_id
1 'polypeptide(L)'
;MRKFILFITFLLGAVQLHAQCVANLNLTTFETVTPVVHQASNRIVASSGYGVSSGYNSTLRAGVLVELKGNTHIKSGSLFLAKIGPCGKVKARQMETSDKLVDALQLTVYPNPVTSKMNLSVDNMELATVTLASIDGKVISVKDVKNETSLEMEMAQYPSGIYLVTVETADGQVFRNKIVKN
;
A
#
# COMPACT_ATOMS: atom_id res chain seq x y z
N MET A 1 -8.22 69.65 7.23
CA MET A 1 -7.47 68.42 7.58
C MET A 1 -8.46 67.30 7.88
N ARG A 2 -8.73 66.41 6.91
CA ARG A 2 -9.68 65.28 7.06
C ARG A 2 -8.91 64.03 6.64
N LYS A 3 -8.42 63.26 7.61
CA LYS A 3 -7.56 62.10 7.38
C LYS A 3 -8.42 60.92 6.90
N PHE A 4 -8.21 60.50 5.66
CA PHE A 4 -8.68 59.22 5.12
C PHE A 4 -7.89 58.09 5.78
N ILE A 5 -8.58 57.18 6.47
CA ILE A 5 -8.00 55.91 6.93
C ILE A 5 -8.50 54.84 5.97
N LEU A 6 -7.62 54.44 5.06
CA LEU A 6 -7.85 53.36 4.10
C LEU A 6 -7.56 52.04 4.82
N PHE A 7 -8.62 51.33 5.24
CA PHE A 7 -8.47 49.96 5.72
C PHE A 7 -8.26 49.04 4.52
N ILE A 8 -6.99 48.76 4.21
CA ILE A 8 -6.60 47.69 3.30
C ILE A 8 -6.76 46.37 4.09
N THR A 9 -7.94 45.76 3.99
CA THR A 9 -8.13 44.38 4.44
C THR A 9 -7.37 43.47 3.47
N PHE A 10 -6.14 43.12 3.86
CA PHE A 10 -5.37 42.11 3.15
C PHE A 10 -6.08 40.77 3.33
N LEU A 11 -6.77 40.35 2.26
CA LEU A 11 -7.36 39.03 2.12
C LEU A 11 -6.22 38.00 2.17
N LEU A 12 -5.90 37.44 3.34
CA LEU A 12 -5.18 36.17 3.38
C LEU A 12 -6.19 35.08 3.03
N GLY A 13 -6.30 34.83 1.72
CA GLY A 13 -6.96 33.65 1.21
C GLY A 13 -6.40 32.42 1.91
N ALA A 14 -7.29 31.54 2.37
CA ALA A 14 -6.92 30.24 2.89
C ALA A 14 -6.11 29.52 1.80
N VAL A 15 -4.79 29.48 1.96
CA VAL A 15 -3.93 28.60 1.18
C VAL A 15 -4.28 27.19 1.63
N GLN A 16 -5.25 26.59 0.95
CA GLN A 16 -5.64 25.21 1.16
C GLN A 16 -4.48 24.36 0.64
N LEU A 17 -3.52 24.11 1.54
CA LEU A 17 -2.32 23.34 1.29
C LEU A 17 -2.73 21.94 0.86
N HIS A 18 -2.68 21.70 -0.45
CA HIS A 18 -2.98 20.40 -1.02
C HIS A 18 -1.97 19.37 -0.52
N ALA A 19 -2.48 18.18 -0.25
CA ALA A 19 -1.85 17.03 0.38
C ALA A 19 -0.61 16.49 -0.37
N GLN A 20 0.48 17.24 -0.39
CA GLN A 20 1.80 16.73 -0.74
C GLN A 20 2.44 16.17 0.52
N CYS A 21 2.82 14.90 0.46
CA CYS A 21 3.52 14.27 1.56
C CYS A 21 4.94 14.82 1.65
N VAL A 22 5.18 15.68 2.63
CA VAL A 22 6.53 16.16 2.96
C VAL A 22 7.23 15.20 3.90
N ALA A 23 8.56 15.24 3.92
CA ALA A 23 9.34 14.34 4.78
C ALA A 23 9.05 14.55 6.27
N ASN A 24 9.03 15.81 6.70
CA ASN A 24 8.89 16.16 8.11
C ASN A 24 7.91 17.32 8.27
N LEU A 25 7.07 17.30 9.30
CA LEU A 25 6.25 18.45 9.72
C LEU A 25 6.55 18.85 11.16
N ASN A 26 6.57 20.16 11.40
CA ASN A 26 6.58 20.73 12.74
C ASN A 26 5.28 21.51 12.94
N LEU A 27 4.50 21.15 13.95
CA LEU A 27 3.22 21.79 14.27
C LEU A 27 3.38 22.65 15.53
N THR A 28 2.88 23.87 15.47
CA THR A 28 3.06 24.87 16.55
C THR A 28 1.80 25.70 16.81
N THR A 29 0.66 25.33 16.23
CA THR A 29 -0.60 26.10 16.28
C THR A 29 -1.76 25.24 16.76
N PHE A 30 -2.76 25.87 17.37
CA PHE A 30 -3.98 25.18 17.75
C PHE A 30 -4.86 24.86 16.54
N GLU A 31 -5.40 23.65 16.53
CA GLU A 31 -6.45 23.23 15.61
C GLU A 31 -7.79 23.78 16.05
N THR A 32 -8.46 24.48 15.12
CA THR A 32 -9.79 25.08 15.29
C THR A 32 -10.70 24.76 14.12
N VAL A 33 -10.38 23.72 13.35
CA VAL A 33 -11.19 23.19 12.24
C VAL A 33 -11.16 21.66 12.30
N THR A 34 -12.19 21.01 11.76
CA THR A 34 -12.33 19.55 11.82
C THR A 34 -13.02 19.01 10.57
N PRO A 35 -12.62 17.83 10.06
CA PRO A 35 -11.46 17.05 10.47
C PRO A 35 -10.15 17.60 9.86
N VAL A 36 -9.06 17.61 10.62
CA VAL A 36 -7.71 17.91 10.11
C VAL A 36 -6.87 16.65 10.09
N VAL A 37 -6.14 16.43 8.99
CA VAL A 37 -5.19 15.32 8.85
C VAL A 37 -3.85 15.86 8.41
N HIS A 38 -2.85 15.74 9.29
CA HIS A 38 -1.45 16.02 9.00
C HIS A 38 -0.73 14.75 8.62
N GLN A 39 0.03 14.77 7.52
CA GLN A 39 0.73 13.58 7.01
C GLN A 39 2.19 13.89 6.66
N ALA A 40 3.12 13.06 7.15
CA ALA A 40 4.55 13.11 6.83
C ALA A 40 5.08 11.73 6.43
N SER A 41 6.06 11.64 5.53
CA SER A 41 6.70 10.34 5.23
C SER A 41 7.68 9.89 6.30
N ASN A 42 8.25 10.80 7.08
CA ASN A 42 9.19 10.48 8.16
C ASN A 42 8.63 10.90 9.53
N ARG A 43 8.70 12.19 9.90
CA ARG A 43 8.34 12.63 11.25
C ARG A 43 7.29 13.75 11.31
N ILE A 44 6.46 13.72 12.34
CA ILE A 44 5.63 14.87 12.77
C ILE A 44 6.04 15.22 14.20
N VAL A 45 6.39 16.48 14.43
CA VAL A 45 6.71 16.98 15.77
C VAL A 45 5.68 18.05 16.14
N ALA A 46 4.81 17.74 17.11
CA ALA A 46 4.01 18.75 17.79
C ALA A 46 4.88 19.43 18.86
N SER A 47 5.05 20.74 18.74
CA SER A 47 5.90 21.54 19.63
C SER A 47 5.06 22.56 20.40
N SER A 48 5.73 23.43 21.18
CA SER A 48 5.09 24.44 22.00
C SER A 48 4.06 25.26 21.21
N GLY A 49 2.82 25.30 21.68
CA GLY A 49 1.72 26.02 21.04
C GLY A 49 0.85 25.18 20.11
N TYR A 50 1.23 23.94 19.82
CA TYR A 50 0.32 23.00 19.19
C TYR A 50 -0.75 22.52 20.17
N GLY A 51 -1.96 22.34 19.67
CA GLY A 51 -3.03 21.74 20.44
C GLY A 51 -4.28 21.49 19.61
N VAL A 52 -5.24 20.79 20.20
CA VAL A 52 -6.54 20.54 19.57
C VAL A 52 -7.61 21.10 20.49
N SER A 53 -8.39 22.05 19.96
CA SER A 53 -9.46 22.69 20.71
C SER A 53 -10.65 21.73 20.93
N SER A 54 -11.46 21.97 21.96
CA SER A 54 -12.65 21.15 22.23
C SER A 54 -13.63 21.22 21.05
N GLY A 55 -14.21 20.10 20.65
CA GLY A 55 -15.11 19.99 19.49
C GLY A 55 -14.41 19.80 18.14
N TYR A 56 -13.06 19.80 18.12
CA TYR A 56 -12.28 19.60 16.89
C TYR A 56 -11.50 18.29 16.92
N ASN A 57 -11.27 17.72 15.74
CA ASN A 57 -10.58 16.45 15.59
C ASN A 57 -9.33 16.61 14.72
N SER A 58 -8.23 16.05 15.18
CA SER A 58 -6.95 16.08 14.46
C SER A 58 -6.34 14.69 14.38
N THR A 59 -5.85 14.34 13.20
CA THR A 59 -5.09 13.11 12.96
C THR A 59 -3.67 13.44 12.54
N LEU A 60 -2.69 12.94 13.27
CA LEU A 60 -1.27 12.97 12.91
C LEU A 60 -0.87 11.60 12.37
N ARG A 61 -0.38 11.55 11.14
CA ARG A 61 0.09 10.33 10.49
C ARG A 61 1.50 10.49 9.96
N ALA A 62 2.47 9.85 10.59
CA ALA A 62 3.88 9.89 10.17
C ALA A 62 4.39 8.50 9.78
N GLY A 63 5.34 8.40 8.85
CA GLY A 63 5.89 7.10 8.47
C GLY A 63 6.82 6.47 9.52
N VAL A 64 7.46 7.27 10.37
CA VAL A 64 8.44 6.80 11.36
C VAL A 64 8.12 7.26 12.76
N LEU A 65 7.84 8.56 12.97
CA LEU A 65 7.72 9.13 14.31
C LEU A 65 6.66 10.23 14.40
N VAL A 66 5.79 10.14 15.41
CA VAL A 66 4.99 11.27 15.90
C VAL A 66 5.49 11.61 17.30
N GLU A 67 6.08 12.79 17.45
CA GLU A 67 6.61 13.29 18.73
C GLU A 67 5.70 14.40 19.26
N LEU A 68 5.20 14.25 20.50
CA LEU A 68 4.50 15.32 21.21
C LEU A 68 5.44 15.91 22.26
N LYS A 69 6.00 17.09 21.98
CA LYS A 69 6.83 17.80 22.94
C LYS A 69 5.98 18.46 24.01
N GLY A 70 6.62 18.84 25.12
CA GLY A 70 5.98 19.60 26.20
C GLY A 70 5.25 20.84 25.68
N ASN A 71 4.18 21.25 26.37
CA ASN A 71 3.26 22.33 25.98
C ASN A 71 2.44 22.04 24.70
N THR A 72 2.22 20.76 24.40
CA THR A 72 1.17 20.30 23.49
C THR A 72 -0.14 20.13 24.28
N HIS A 73 -1.25 20.73 23.82
CA HIS A 73 -2.53 20.70 24.57
C HIS A 73 -3.67 20.06 23.77
N ILE A 74 -4.05 18.84 24.14
CA ILE A 74 -5.24 18.17 23.60
C ILE A 74 -6.40 18.39 24.57
N LYS A 75 -7.37 19.23 24.21
CA LYS A 75 -8.47 19.60 25.14
C LYS A 75 -9.52 18.49 25.22
N SER A 76 -10.14 18.34 26.39
CA SER A 76 -11.29 17.44 26.57
C SER A 76 -12.41 17.78 25.58
N GLY A 77 -13.04 16.76 25.01
CA GLY A 77 -14.03 16.90 23.93
C GLY A 77 -13.44 17.02 22.53
N SER A 78 -12.12 16.86 22.35
CA SER A 78 -11.50 16.65 21.04
C SER A 78 -11.23 15.17 20.79
N LEU A 79 -11.21 14.75 19.51
CA LEU A 79 -10.65 13.46 19.11
C LEU A 79 -9.27 13.67 18.48
N PHE A 80 -8.24 13.17 19.17
CA PHE A 80 -6.86 13.21 18.68
C PHE A 80 -6.38 11.79 18.36
N LEU A 81 -5.91 11.58 17.13
CA LEU A 81 -5.34 10.31 16.69
C LEU A 81 -3.91 10.52 16.18
N ALA A 82 -2.92 9.94 16.86
CA ALA A 82 -1.57 9.82 16.34
C ALA A 82 -1.31 8.37 15.90
N LYS A 83 -0.84 8.16 14.68
CA LYS A 83 -0.51 6.82 14.18
C LYS A 83 0.70 6.82 13.25
N ILE A 84 1.41 5.70 13.26
CA ILE A 84 2.45 5.43 12.28
C ILE A 84 1.83 4.81 11.03
N GLY A 85 2.19 5.32 9.86
CA GLY A 85 1.77 4.77 8.58
C GLY A 85 2.22 5.61 7.38
N PRO A 86 2.28 5.00 6.19
CA PRO A 86 2.73 5.69 4.98
C PRO A 86 1.85 6.89 4.68
N CYS A 87 2.43 7.98 4.18
CA CYS A 87 1.68 9.17 3.83
C CYS A 87 0.93 9.03 2.50
N GLY A 88 -0.10 9.87 2.32
CA GLY A 88 -0.96 9.85 1.14
C GLY A 88 -2.15 8.92 1.29
N LYS A 89 -2.97 8.82 0.24
CA LYS A 89 -4.01 7.79 0.18
C LYS A 89 -3.29 6.45 0.15
N VAL A 90 -3.36 5.71 1.26
CA VAL A 90 -3.08 4.28 1.24
C VAL A 90 -4.00 3.75 0.15
N LYS A 91 -3.44 3.30 -0.98
CA LYS A 91 -4.20 2.38 -1.85
C LYS A 91 -4.64 1.31 -0.88
N ALA A 92 -5.94 1.22 -0.59
CA ALA A 92 -6.44 0.19 0.28
C ALA A 92 -5.74 -1.08 -0.20
N ARG A 93 -4.96 -1.74 0.68
CA ARG A 93 -4.74 -3.15 0.46
C ARG A 93 -6.16 -3.66 0.38
N GLN A 94 -6.59 -4.03 -0.82
CA GLN A 94 -7.76 -4.86 -0.92
C GLN A 94 -7.33 -6.07 -0.09
N MET A 95 -7.81 -6.11 1.15
CA MET A 95 -8.17 -7.38 1.74
C MET A 95 -9.02 -8.00 0.66
N GLU A 96 -8.50 -9.02 -0.02
CA GLU A 96 -9.19 -9.72 -1.09
C GLU A 96 -10.50 -10.20 -0.49
N THR A 97 -11.50 -9.34 -0.65
CA THR A 97 -12.88 -9.67 -0.41
C THR A 97 -13.20 -10.37 -1.70
N SER A 98 -13.16 -11.69 -1.65
CA SER A 98 -13.70 -12.58 -2.66
C SER A 98 -15.14 -12.14 -2.92
N ASP A 99 -15.33 -11.23 -3.86
CA ASP A 99 -16.54 -10.94 -4.64
C ASP A 99 -16.43 -9.55 -5.28
N LYS A 100 -15.52 -9.45 -6.25
CA LYS A 100 -15.78 -8.68 -7.46
C LYS A 100 -15.34 -9.53 -8.64
N LEU A 101 -16.34 -10.01 -9.37
CA LEU A 101 -16.23 -10.51 -10.74
C LEU A 101 -15.55 -9.45 -11.61
N VAL A 102 -14.23 -9.46 -11.61
CA VAL A 102 -13.37 -8.90 -12.65
C VAL A 102 -12.74 -10.13 -13.26
N ASP A 103 -13.28 -10.54 -14.41
CA ASP A 103 -12.77 -11.57 -15.32
C ASP A 103 -11.84 -12.61 -14.67
N ALA A 104 -12.47 -13.62 -14.06
CA ALA A 104 -11.79 -14.70 -13.37
C ALA A 104 -11.03 -15.58 -14.38
N LEU A 105 -9.79 -15.89 -14.02
CA LEU A 105 -8.85 -16.87 -14.60
C LEU A 105 -7.92 -16.33 -15.69
N GLN A 106 -6.66 -16.12 -15.32
CA GLN A 106 -5.56 -15.86 -16.25
C GLN A 106 -4.44 -16.88 -16.15
N LEU A 107 -4.40 -17.70 -15.09
CA LEU A 107 -3.46 -18.80 -14.91
C LEU A 107 -4.21 -20.00 -14.34
N THR A 108 -4.27 -21.10 -15.09
CA THR A 108 -4.79 -22.39 -14.64
C THR A 108 -3.61 -23.31 -14.34
N VAL A 109 -3.62 -23.99 -13.20
CA VAL A 109 -2.58 -24.97 -12.81
C VAL A 109 -3.26 -26.22 -12.25
N TYR A 110 -3.02 -27.38 -12.84
CA TYR A 110 -3.66 -28.64 -12.46
C TYR A 110 -2.82 -29.88 -12.82
N PRO A 111 -3.01 -31.01 -12.14
CA PRO A 111 -3.77 -31.15 -10.90
C PRO A 111 -3.06 -30.50 -9.71
N ASN A 112 -3.82 -30.11 -8.70
CA ASN A 112 -3.31 -29.70 -7.40
C ASN A 112 -4.19 -30.35 -6.32
N PRO A 113 -3.67 -31.32 -5.53
CA PRO A 113 -2.29 -31.78 -5.47
C PRO A 113 -1.77 -32.51 -6.72
N VAL A 114 -0.48 -32.39 -7.02
CA VAL A 114 0.22 -33.08 -8.13
C VAL A 114 1.02 -34.28 -7.61
N THR A 115 1.16 -35.33 -8.42
CA THR A 115 1.99 -36.52 -8.12
C THR A 115 3.14 -36.68 -9.11
N SER A 116 2.90 -36.58 -10.42
CA SER A 116 3.91 -36.85 -11.45
C SER A 116 4.04 -35.73 -12.49
N LYS A 117 2.95 -35.23 -13.06
CA LYS A 117 2.94 -34.20 -14.09
C LYS A 117 1.98 -33.08 -13.71
N MET A 118 2.41 -31.84 -13.94
CA MET A 118 1.59 -30.66 -13.73
C MET A 118 1.45 -29.90 -15.05
N ASN A 119 0.23 -29.52 -15.36
CA ASN A 119 -0.10 -28.63 -16.47
C ASN A 119 -0.34 -27.22 -15.94
N LEU A 120 0.16 -26.24 -16.66
CA LEU A 120 -0.21 -24.85 -16.49
C LEU A 120 -0.61 -24.23 -17.82
N SER A 121 -1.55 -23.30 -17.80
CA SER A 121 -1.95 -22.52 -18.98
C SER A 121 -2.32 -21.10 -18.60
N VAL A 122 -2.07 -20.17 -19.51
CA VAL A 122 -2.48 -18.77 -19.40
C VAL A 122 -3.44 -18.43 -20.54
N ASP A 123 -4.50 -17.70 -20.21
CA ASP A 123 -5.55 -17.39 -21.18
C ASP A 123 -5.18 -16.13 -21.98
N ASN A 124 -5.22 -16.22 -23.31
CA ASN A 124 -4.93 -15.13 -24.25
C ASN A 124 -3.55 -14.47 -24.10
N MET A 125 -2.56 -15.19 -23.55
CA MET A 125 -1.19 -14.73 -23.34
C MET A 125 -0.18 -15.80 -23.72
N GLU A 126 1.03 -15.38 -24.07
CA GLU A 126 2.15 -16.29 -24.28
C GLU A 126 3.02 -16.35 -23.04
N LEU A 127 3.46 -17.56 -22.69
CA LEU A 127 4.45 -17.79 -21.66
C LEU A 127 5.81 -17.25 -22.12
N ALA A 128 6.53 -16.60 -21.21
CA ALA A 128 7.93 -16.22 -21.39
C ALA A 128 8.84 -17.04 -20.47
N THR A 129 8.53 -17.09 -19.17
CA THR A 129 9.36 -17.79 -18.19
C THR A 129 8.48 -18.46 -17.15
N VAL A 130 8.75 -19.74 -16.86
CA VAL A 130 8.13 -20.47 -15.75
C VAL A 130 9.21 -20.84 -14.74
N THR A 131 9.03 -20.39 -13.50
CA THR A 131 9.92 -20.65 -12.37
C THR A 131 9.21 -21.51 -11.33
N LEU A 132 9.84 -22.61 -10.92
CA LEU A 132 9.44 -23.43 -9.79
C LEU A 132 10.41 -23.19 -8.62
N ALA A 133 9.88 -22.83 -7.46
CA ALA A 133 10.65 -22.65 -6.24
C ALA A 133 10.03 -23.44 -5.07
N SER A 134 10.85 -23.91 -4.14
CA SER A 134 10.36 -24.46 -2.87
C SER A 134 9.88 -23.36 -1.92
N ILE A 135 9.18 -23.75 -0.86
CA ILE A 135 8.58 -22.82 0.12
C ILE A 135 9.62 -21.96 0.88
N ASP A 136 10.86 -22.42 0.96
CA ASP A 136 12.01 -21.68 1.52
C ASP A 136 12.62 -20.67 0.52
N GLY A 137 12.06 -20.56 -0.69
CA GLY A 137 12.48 -19.61 -1.72
C GLY A 137 13.61 -20.10 -2.62
N LYS A 138 14.09 -21.33 -2.45
CA LYS A 138 15.09 -21.89 -3.35
C LYS A 138 14.48 -22.18 -4.73
N VAL A 139 15.06 -21.59 -5.77
CA VAL A 139 14.67 -21.87 -7.16
C VAL A 139 15.15 -23.27 -7.53
N ILE A 140 14.21 -24.10 -7.99
CA ILE A 140 14.45 -25.51 -8.36
C ILE A 140 14.56 -25.65 -9.86
N SER A 141 13.72 -24.93 -10.60
CA SER A 141 13.68 -25.00 -12.06
C SER A 141 13.27 -23.66 -12.63
N VAL A 142 13.90 -23.28 -13.74
CA VAL A 142 13.51 -22.15 -14.58
C VAL A 142 13.42 -22.69 -16.01
N LYS A 143 12.31 -22.42 -16.67
CA LYS A 143 12.07 -22.79 -18.07
C LYS A 143 11.69 -21.54 -18.84
N ASP A 144 12.50 -21.19 -19.82
CA ASP A 144 12.13 -20.20 -20.82
C ASP A 144 11.22 -20.87 -21.85
N VAL A 145 10.05 -20.28 -22.07
CA VAL A 145 9.02 -20.75 -23.01
C VAL A 145 8.77 -19.61 -24.00
N LYS A 146 8.49 -19.94 -25.26
CA LYS A 146 8.19 -18.93 -26.29
C LYS A 146 7.08 -19.43 -27.19
N ASN A 147 6.13 -18.55 -27.51
CA ASN A 147 5.00 -18.83 -28.39
C ASN A 147 4.09 -19.99 -27.94
N GLU A 148 4.05 -20.29 -26.63
CA GLU A 148 3.15 -21.29 -26.06
C GLU A 148 2.26 -20.64 -25.00
N THR A 149 1.00 -21.07 -24.92
CA THR A 149 0.04 -20.61 -23.90
C THR A 149 -0.11 -21.61 -22.76
N SER A 150 0.53 -22.78 -22.86
CA SER A 150 0.50 -23.85 -21.86
C SER A 150 1.83 -24.59 -21.79
N LEU A 151 2.10 -25.22 -20.65
CA LEU A 151 3.31 -25.98 -20.41
C LEU A 151 3.02 -27.19 -19.50
N GLU A 152 3.54 -28.36 -19.89
CA GLU A 152 3.62 -29.52 -18.99
C GLU A 152 4.97 -29.55 -18.27
N MET A 153 4.95 -29.78 -16.96
CA MET A 153 6.13 -29.92 -16.14
C MET A 153 6.16 -31.28 -15.43
N GLU A 154 7.29 -31.97 -15.57
CA GLU A 154 7.58 -33.17 -14.81
C GLU A 154 7.87 -32.82 -13.35
N MET A 155 7.08 -33.39 -12.45
CA MET A 155 7.09 -33.16 -11.01
C MET A 155 7.47 -34.42 -10.22
N ALA A 156 7.49 -35.59 -10.87
CA ALA A 156 7.73 -36.89 -10.21
C ALA A 156 9.06 -36.94 -9.42
N GLN A 157 10.08 -36.25 -9.92
CA GLN A 157 11.41 -36.21 -9.32
C GLN A 157 11.50 -35.30 -8.08
N TYR A 158 10.50 -34.46 -7.82
CA TYR A 158 10.54 -33.52 -6.70
C TYR A 158 9.92 -34.12 -5.43
N PRO A 159 10.53 -33.89 -4.26
CA PRO A 159 9.98 -34.36 -2.99
C PRO A 159 8.57 -33.84 -2.72
N SER A 160 7.81 -34.58 -1.92
CA SER A 160 6.51 -34.13 -1.41
C SER A 160 6.68 -32.83 -0.61
N GLY A 161 5.77 -31.88 -0.81
CA GLY A 161 5.90 -30.56 -0.20
C GLY A 161 5.11 -29.46 -0.91
N ILE A 162 5.33 -28.22 -0.48
CA ILE A 162 4.71 -27.04 -1.06
C ILE A 162 5.72 -26.34 -1.95
N TYR A 163 5.27 -25.98 -3.16
CA TYR A 163 6.07 -25.22 -4.12
C TYR A 163 5.29 -24.00 -4.61
N LEU A 164 6.05 -23.00 -5.05
CA LEU A 164 5.54 -21.80 -5.70
C LEU A 164 5.92 -21.85 -7.17
N VAL A 165 4.91 -21.78 -8.03
CA VAL A 165 5.08 -21.61 -9.47
C VAL A 165 4.89 -20.13 -9.78
N THR A 166 5.88 -19.53 -10.43
CA THR A 166 5.79 -18.17 -10.96
C THR A 166 5.82 -18.24 -12.48
N VAL A 167 4.84 -17.64 -13.14
CA VAL A 167 4.73 -17.56 -14.59
C VAL A 167 4.85 -16.10 -14.98
N GLU A 168 5.83 -15.79 -15.81
CA GLU A 168 5.97 -14.52 -16.50
C GLU A 168 5.56 -14.70 -17.95
N THR A 169 4.70 -13.82 -18.44
CA THR A 169 4.21 -13.82 -19.82
C THR A 169 5.03 -12.86 -20.69
N ALA A 170 4.93 -13.02 -22.01
CA ALA A 170 5.68 -12.22 -22.98
C ALA A 170 5.37 -10.71 -22.92
N ASP A 171 4.18 -10.34 -22.41
CA ASP A 171 3.76 -8.96 -22.19
C ASP A 171 4.20 -8.40 -20.81
N GLY A 172 4.92 -9.20 -20.01
CA GLY A 172 5.47 -8.82 -18.71
C GLY A 172 4.51 -8.97 -17.52
N GLN A 173 3.35 -9.63 -17.69
CA GLN A 173 2.50 -10.00 -16.56
C GLN A 173 3.11 -11.15 -15.77
N VAL A 174 2.92 -11.12 -14.44
CA VAL A 174 3.49 -12.12 -13.53
C VAL A 174 2.39 -12.74 -12.68
N PHE A 175 2.20 -14.04 -12.83
CA PHE A 175 1.28 -14.86 -12.07
C PHE A 175 2.04 -15.74 -11.08
N ARG A 176 1.45 -15.98 -9.91
CA ARG A 176 2.02 -16.85 -8.88
C ARG A 176 0.96 -17.79 -8.36
N ASN A 177 1.26 -19.08 -8.30
CA ASN A 177 0.36 -20.08 -7.77
C ASN A 177 1.08 -21.05 -6.82
N LYS A 178 0.42 -21.40 -5.71
CA LYS A 178 0.90 -22.35 -4.72
C LYS A 178 0.40 -23.74 -5.09
N ILE A 179 1.31 -24.69 -5.20
CA ILE A 179 0.99 -26.08 -5.51
C ILE A 179 1.41 -27.01 -4.37
N VAL A 180 0.70 -28.13 -4.23
CA VAL A 180 1.00 -29.20 -3.28
C VAL A 180 1.45 -30.42 -4.06
N LYS A 181 2.65 -30.92 -3.77
CA LYS A 181 3.19 -32.19 -4.30
C LYS A 181 2.99 -33.28 -3.26
N ASN A 182 2.28 -34.33 -3.64
CA ASN A 182 2.11 -35.55 -2.83
C ASN A 182 3.30 -36.49 -3.01
#